data_AF-A0A0X6ZRZ3-F1
#
_entry.id   AF-A0A0X6ZRZ3-F1
#
_cell.length_a   1.000
_cell.length_b   1.000
_cell.length_c   1.000
_cell.angle_alpha   90.00
_cell.angle_beta   90.00
_cell.angle_gamma   90.00
#
_symmetry.space_group_name_H-M   'P 1'
#
loop_
_entity.id
_entity.type
_entity.pdbx_description
1 polymer ?
#
loop_
_entity_poly.entity_id
_entity_poly.type
_entity_poly.pdbx_seq_one_letter_code
_entity_poly.pdbx_strand_id
1 'polypeptide(L)'
;MHRLAWHNAERDESELHDSLVLALLDSGETVMLQDWNRDYIFVANLPDVWKLPADSHPTDENLFGNDLSARLAELKKDMNTAGSRGMLEVNAGKDRVFQFQVHSTFNQSNQTVLKTTIREVTAERRREQLLRSLLREVSHRSKNLLAIIQSLAGQTARFSLTKDDFLRKFRGRLHALAQSQDLITDSDWRGARIFELLRQQFDLYVPEYPNLIHMEGENLLLNPNGALYIGLAFHELVVNTVSHSGNLAYHPPISLQCRQEGDFYIVEWNEPMMPSKEPAETRRGSFGSVVLEKVVPSALGGSAEYELTPERIVYRLKFPSGDGADA
;
A
#
# COMPACT_ATOMS: atom_id res chain seq x y z
N MET A 1 -11.04 32.03 4.15
CA MET A 1 -10.83 32.97 3.03
C MET A 1 -11.65 34.22 3.32
N HIS A 2 -11.03 35.37 3.52
CA HIS A 2 -11.74 36.63 3.70
C HIS A 2 -12.28 37.05 2.32
N ARG A 3 -13.60 37.05 2.15
CA ARG A 3 -14.24 37.44 0.88
C ARG A 3 -14.57 38.94 0.95
N LEU A 4 -13.67 39.78 0.44
CA LEU A 4 -13.92 41.21 0.26
C LEU A 4 -14.34 41.44 -1.19
N ALA A 5 -15.53 41.99 -1.38
CA ALA A 5 -15.96 42.56 -2.66
C ALA A 5 -16.21 44.05 -2.42
N TRP A 6 -15.58 44.90 -3.22
CA TRP A 6 -15.75 46.36 -3.18
C TRP A 6 -15.84 46.85 -4.62
N HIS A 7 -16.83 47.69 -4.90
CA HIS A 7 -16.97 48.41 -6.16
C HIS A 7 -17.07 49.90 -5.85
N ASN A 8 -16.54 50.74 -6.75
CA ASN A 8 -16.69 52.18 -6.63
C ASN A 8 -18.06 52.59 -7.19
N ALA A 9 -18.97 53.04 -6.32
CA ALA A 9 -20.33 53.44 -6.68
C ALA A 9 -20.41 54.67 -7.60
N GLU A 10 -19.31 55.42 -7.77
CA GLU A 10 -19.25 56.60 -8.67
C GLU A 10 -18.93 56.22 -10.14
N ARG A 11 -18.64 54.94 -10.42
CA ARG A 11 -18.31 54.43 -11.76
C ARG A 11 -19.52 53.77 -12.42
N ASP A 12 -19.54 53.75 -13.75
CA ASP A 12 -20.58 53.07 -14.52
C ASP A 12 -20.56 51.56 -14.24
N GLU A 13 -21.70 51.02 -13.85
CA GLU A 13 -21.89 49.61 -13.50
C GLU A 13 -21.84 48.70 -14.75
N SER A 14 -22.06 49.26 -15.94
CA SER A 14 -21.98 48.52 -17.21
C SER A 14 -20.56 48.12 -17.56
N GLU A 15 -19.56 48.99 -17.36
CA GLU A 15 -18.14 48.67 -17.54
C GLU A 15 -17.68 47.54 -16.60
N LEU A 16 -18.21 47.53 -15.37
CA LEU A 16 -17.97 46.47 -14.39
C LEU A 16 -18.59 45.15 -14.83
N HIS A 17 -19.83 45.17 -15.34
CA HIS A 17 -20.53 43.98 -15.82
C HIS A 17 -19.75 43.27 -16.92
N ASP A 18 -19.40 43.99 -17.98
CA ASP A 18 -18.66 43.43 -19.12
C ASP A 18 -17.31 42.86 -18.69
N SER A 19 -16.59 43.60 -17.82
CA SER A 19 -15.31 43.17 -17.27
C SER A 19 -15.43 41.91 -16.42
N LEU A 20 -16.48 41.77 -15.60
CA LEU A 20 -16.72 40.59 -14.78
C LEU A 20 -17.12 39.37 -15.62
N VAL A 21 -17.91 39.57 -16.68
CA VAL A 21 -18.26 38.49 -17.62
C VAL A 21 -17.02 37.99 -18.33
N LEU A 22 -16.15 38.88 -18.83
CA LEU A 22 -14.88 38.50 -19.46
C LEU A 22 -13.95 37.78 -18.47
N ALA A 23 -13.76 38.33 -17.27
CA ALA A 23 -12.93 37.70 -16.23
C ALA A 23 -13.45 36.31 -15.84
N LEU A 24 -14.77 36.11 -15.84
CA LEU A 24 -15.39 34.82 -15.61
C LEU A 24 -15.11 33.86 -16.77
N LEU A 25 -15.27 34.29 -18.02
CA LEU A 25 -14.95 33.49 -19.20
C LEU A 25 -13.48 33.04 -19.17
N ASP A 26 -12.56 33.95 -18.85
CA ASP A 26 -11.12 33.66 -18.74
C ASP A 26 -10.79 32.72 -17.56
N SER A 27 -11.60 32.71 -16.50
CA SER A 27 -11.37 31.83 -15.35
C SER A 27 -11.58 30.34 -15.64
N GLY A 28 -12.34 30.01 -16.70
CA GLY A 28 -12.75 28.66 -17.03
C GLY A 28 -13.77 28.03 -16.07
N GLU A 29 -14.19 28.74 -15.01
CA GLU A 29 -15.22 28.25 -14.08
C GLU A 29 -16.60 28.31 -14.72
N THR A 30 -17.33 27.20 -14.67
CA THR A 30 -18.71 27.17 -15.16
C THR A 30 -19.62 27.83 -14.14
N VAL A 31 -20.33 28.87 -14.58
CA VAL A 31 -21.35 29.53 -13.76
C VAL A 31 -22.64 29.64 -14.55
N MET A 32 -23.73 29.28 -13.89
CA MET A 32 -25.06 29.39 -14.45
C MET A 32 -25.97 30.10 -13.46
N LEU A 33 -26.85 30.94 -13.97
CA LEU A 33 -27.87 31.63 -13.18
C LEU A 33 -29.23 31.28 -13.75
N GLN A 34 -30.15 30.96 -12.85
CA GLN A 34 -31.56 30.77 -13.15
C GLN A 34 -32.40 31.71 -12.33
N ASP A 35 -33.46 32.25 -12.92
CA ASP A 35 -34.43 33.08 -12.22
C ASP A 35 -35.38 32.25 -11.33
N TRP A 36 -36.43 32.89 -10.81
CA TRP A 36 -37.42 32.23 -9.95
C TRP A 36 -38.32 31.23 -10.71
N ASN A 37 -38.44 31.34 -12.03
CA ASN A 37 -39.13 30.37 -12.88
C ASN A 37 -38.24 29.19 -13.28
N ARG A 38 -36.97 29.20 -12.86
CA ARG A 38 -35.91 28.26 -13.26
C ARG A 38 -35.45 28.43 -14.70
N ASP A 39 -35.76 29.57 -15.32
CA ASP A 39 -35.27 29.89 -16.65
C ASP A 39 -33.83 30.37 -16.56
N TYR A 40 -32.97 29.87 -17.45
CA TYR A 40 -31.57 30.27 -17.47
C TYR A 40 -31.43 31.70 -17.98
N ILE A 41 -30.89 32.58 -17.14
CA ILE A 41 -30.57 33.97 -17.48
C ILE A 41 -29.10 34.12 -17.91
N PHE A 42 -28.23 33.20 -17.51
CA PHE A 42 -26.81 33.25 -17.82
C PHE A 42 -26.18 31.85 -17.74
N VAL A 43 -25.30 31.53 -18.69
CA VAL A 43 -24.45 30.33 -18.70
C VAL A 43 -23.09 30.73 -19.26
N ALA A 44 -22.02 30.50 -18.49
CA ALA A 44 -20.64 30.71 -18.92
C ALA A 44 -19.83 29.42 -18.75
N ASN A 45 -18.84 29.23 -19.64
CA ASN A 45 -17.85 28.13 -19.60
C ASN A 45 -18.46 26.74 -19.40
N LEU A 46 -19.51 26.40 -20.15
CA LEU A 46 -20.06 25.04 -20.10
C LEU A 46 -18.97 24.02 -20.51
N PRO A 47 -18.70 22.98 -19.70
CA PRO A 47 -17.70 21.99 -20.04
C PRO A 47 -18.03 21.28 -21.35
N ASP A 48 -17.01 20.98 -22.15
CA ASP A 48 -17.11 20.39 -23.50
C ASP A 48 -17.83 19.03 -23.58
N VAL A 49 -18.01 18.36 -22.44
CA VAL A 49 -18.83 17.15 -22.28
C VAL A 49 -20.32 17.43 -22.56
N TRP A 50 -20.77 18.65 -22.30
CA TRP A 50 -22.12 19.11 -22.53
C TRP A 50 -22.15 20.19 -23.60
N LYS A 51 -23.21 20.22 -24.41
CA LYS A 51 -23.37 21.18 -25.49
C LYS A 51 -24.83 21.59 -25.57
N LEU A 52 -25.07 22.88 -25.78
CA LEU A 52 -26.40 23.37 -26.11
C LEU A 52 -26.69 23.04 -27.59
N PRO A 53 -27.80 22.35 -27.91
CA PRO A 53 -28.22 22.13 -29.29
C PRO A 53 -28.41 23.46 -30.04
N ALA A 54 -28.12 23.45 -31.35
CA ALA A 54 -28.37 24.61 -32.21
C ALA A 54 -29.85 25.02 -32.15
N ASP A 55 -30.11 26.32 -32.15
CA ASP A 55 -31.46 26.92 -32.14
C ASP A 55 -32.33 26.54 -30.93
N SER A 56 -31.72 26.11 -29.83
CA SER A 56 -32.43 25.78 -28.58
C SER A 56 -32.12 26.76 -27.46
N HIS A 57 -33.10 26.99 -26.57
CA HIS A 57 -32.87 27.71 -25.33
C HIS A 57 -32.25 26.79 -24.26
N PRO A 58 -31.37 27.32 -23.40
CA PRO A 58 -30.80 26.56 -22.30
C PRO A 58 -31.88 26.09 -21.33
N THR A 59 -31.97 24.78 -21.15
CA THR A 59 -32.75 24.09 -20.11
C THR A 59 -31.87 22.99 -19.51
N ASP A 60 -32.18 22.53 -18.30
CA ASP A 60 -31.43 21.41 -17.69
C ASP A 60 -31.43 20.19 -18.63
N GLU A 61 -32.56 19.91 -19.29
CA GLU A 61 -32.71 18.80 -20.23
C GLU A 61 -31.87 18.99 -21.50
N ASN A 62 -31.91 20.16 -22.14
CA ASN A 62 -31.15 20.43 -23.35
C ASN A 62 -29.64 20.47 -23.11
N LEU A 63 -29.20 20.89 -21.92
CA LEU A 63 -27.79 20.99 -21.57
C LEU A 63 -27.20 19.66 -21.08
N PHE A 64 -27.93 18.94 -20.23
CA PHE A 64 -27.39 17.82 -19.46
C PHE A 64 -28.02 16.47 -19.78
N GLY A 65 -29.10 16.45 -20.58
CA GLY A 65 -29.89 15.26 -20.87
C GLY A 65 -30.84 14.87 -19.73
N ASN A 66 -31.73 13.93 -20.03
CA ASN A 66 -32.91 13.65 -19.19
C ASN A 66 -32.57 13.14 -17.79
N ASP A 67 -31.58 12.25 -17.66
CA ASP A 67 -31.21 11.66 -16.36
C ASP A 67 -30.64 12.71 -15.39
N LEU A 68 -29.64 13.48 -15.84
CA LEU A 68 -29.03 14.51 -15.00
C LEU A 68 -30.00 15.67 -14.75
N SER A 69 -30.84 16.02 -15.73
CA SER A 69 -31.91 17.00 -15.55
C SER A 69 -32.88 16.59 -14.44
N ALA A 70 -33.34 15.34 -14.40
CA ALA A 70 -34.23 14.86 -13.34
C ALA A 70 -33.58 14.94 -11.94
N ARG A 71 -32.29 14.57 -11.83
CA ARG A 71 -31.54 14.67 -10.56
C ARG A 71 -31.32 16.11 -10.11
N LEU A 72 -31.03 17.01 -11.05
CA LEU A 72 -30.91 18.45 -10.76
C LEU A 72 -32.25 19.05 -10.38
N ALA A 73 -33.35 18.65 -11.03
CA ALA A 73 -34.69 19.09 -10.69
C ALA A 73 -35.05 18.71 -9.24
N GLU A 74 -34.72 17.48 -8.83
CA GLU A 74 -34.89 17.01 -7.46
C GLU A 74 -34.04 17.83 -6.47
N LEU A 75 -32.75 18.01 -6.74
CA LEU A 75 -31.89 18.84 -5.89
C LEU A 75 -32.42 20.27 -5.73
N LYS A 76 -32.95 20.85 -6.81
CA LYS A 76 -33.48 22.22 -6.85
C LYS A 76 -34.85 22.34 -6.16
N LYS A 77 -35.61 21.27 -5.93
CA LYS A 77 -36.91 21.33 -5.22
C LYS A 77 -36.77 21.87 -3.79
N ASP A 78 -35.65 21.57 -3.15
CA ASP A 78 -35.38 21.96 -1.76
C ASP A 78 -34.76 23.37 -1.65
N MET A 79 -34.52 24.04 -2.78
CA MET A 79 -33.84 25.35 -2.84
C MET A 79 -34.80 26.55 -2.74
N ASN A 80 -35.89 26.42 -1.96
CA ASN A 80 -36.97 27.42 -1.89
C ASN A 80 -36.66 28.59 -0.94
N THR A 81 -35.68 28.44 -0.05
CA THR A 81 -35.25 29.47 0.91
C THR A 81 -33.89 30.00 0.48
N ALA A 82 -33.70 31.32 0.44
CA ALA A 82 -32.39 31.91 0.14
C ALA A 82 -31.33 31.46 1.15
N GLY A 83 -30.13 31.19 0.66
CA GLY A 83 -29.03 30.62 1.44
C GLY A 83 -28.98 29.10 1.46
N SER A 84 -29.98 28.42 0.89
CA SER A 84 -29.94 26.96 0.69
C SER A 84 -28.81 26.57 -0.25
N ARG A 85 -28.20 25.41 0.01
CA ARG A 85 -27.10 24.87 -0.79
C ARG A 85 -27.32 23.40 -1.06
N GLY A 86 -27.14 23.02 -2.31
CA GLY A 86 -27.17 21.65 -2.79
C GLY A 86 -25.88 21.30 -3.51
N MET A 87 -25.48 20.03 -3.44
CA MET A 87 -24.33 19.51 -4.18
C MET A 87 -24.71 18.19 -4.86
N LEU A 88 -24.34 18.06 -6.12
CA LEU A 88 -24.51 16.85 -6.91
C LEU A 88 -23.21 16.51 -7.63
N GLU A 89 -22.75 15.28 -7.49
CA GLU A 89 -21.62 14.76 -8.26
C GLU A 89 -22.12 13.84 -9.37
N VAL A 90 -21.53 13.98 -10.55
CA VAL A 90 -21.88 13.18 -11.72
C VAL A 90 -20.63 12.75 -12.48
N ASN A 91 -20.66 11.52 -12.98
CA ASN A 91 -19.68 11.04 -13.94
C ASN A 91 -20.23 11.32 -15.35
N ALA A 92 -19.48 12.06 -16.16
CA ALA A 92 -19.87 12.40 -17.51
C ALA A 92 -18.63 12.45 -18.40
N GLY A 93 -18.72 11.92 -19.64
CA GLY A 93 -17.64 11.96 -20.62
C GLY A 93 -16.34 11.27 -20.20
N LYS A 94 -16.11 10.04 -20.68
CA LYS A 94 -14.85 9.28 -20.50
C LYS A 94 -14.29 9.34 -19.05
N ASP A 95 -15.14 9.03 -18.06
CA ASP A 95 -14.80 8.99 -16.63
C ASP A 95 -14.28 10.31 -16.04
N ARG A 96 -14.78 11.45 -16.53
CA ARG A 96 -14.62 12.74 -15.85
C ARG A 96 -15.72 12.91 -14.81
N VAL A 97 -15.35 13.50 -13.68
CA VAL A 97 -16.24 13.71 -12.54
C VAL A 97 -16.47 15.19 -12.39
N PHE A 98 -17.73 15.59 -12.39
CA PHE A 98 -18.14 16.99 -12.23
C PHE A 98 -18.98 17.15 -10.98
N GLN A 99 -18.69 18.22 -10.24
CA GLN A 99 -19.46 18.62 -9.07
C GLN A 99 -20.27 19.87 -9.41
N PHE A 100 -21.58 19.74 -9.29
CA PHE A 100 -22.55 20.82 -9.36
C PHE A 100 -22.79 21.34 -7.95
N GLN A 101 -22.56 22.62 -7.72
CA GLN A 101 -22.95 23.31 -6.49
C GLN A 101 -24.05 24.30 -6.82
N VAL A 102 -25.25 24.09 -6.27
CA VAL A 102 -26.42 24.95 -6.48
C VAL A 102 -26.65 25.74 -5.21
N HIS A 103 -26.65 27.06 -5.30
CA HIS A 103 -26.93 27.97 -4.20
C HIS A 103 -28.14 28.83 -4.54
N SER A 104 -29.09 28.94 -3.62
CA SER A 104 -30.17 29.92 -3.73
C SER A 104 -29.76 31.26 -3.13
N THR A 105 -30.13 32.35 -3.78
CA THR A 105 -29.91 33.72 -3.30
C THR A 105 -31.07 34.63 -3.69
N PHE A 106 -31.07 35.88 -3.24
CA PHE A 106 -32.06 36.86 -3.66
C PHE A 106 -31.50 37.76 -4.75
N ASN A 107 -32.34 38.10 -5.73
CA ASN A 107 -32.06 39.18 -6.66
C ASN A 107 -32.42 40.56 -6.03
N GLN A 108 -32.22 41.64 -6.79
CA GLN A 108 -32.55 43.01 -6.34
C GLN A 108 -34.05 43.20 -6.00
N SER A 109 -34.92 42.40 -6.63
CA SER A 109 -36.38 42.39 -6.40
C SER A 109 -36.80 41.45 -5.27
N ASN A 110 -35.86 40.92 -4.48
CA ASN A 110 -36.09 39.99 -3.37
C ASN A 110 -36.75 38.66 -3.77
N GLN A 111 -36.56 38.23 -5.01
CA GLN A 111 -37.00 36.92 -5.52
C GLN A 111 -35.85 35.91 -5.43
N THR A 112 -36.18 34.66 -5.09
CA THR A 112 -35.20 33.59 -5.03
C THR A 112 -34.71 33.23 -6.43
N VAL A 113 -33.39 33.27 -6.63
CA VAL A 113 -32.69 32.87 -7.85
C VAL A 113 -31.69 31.78 -7.52
N LEU A 114 -31.33 30.96 -8.52
CA LEU A 114 -30.37 29.87 -8.34
C LEU A 114 -29.07 30.19 -9.06
N LYS A 115 -27.96 30.06 -8.34
CA LYS A 115 -26.61 30.06 -8.90
C LYS A 115 -26.08 28.64 -8.88
N THR A 116 -25.71 28.12 -10.05
CA THR A 116 -25.02 26.84 -10.18
C THR A 116 -23.57 27.08 -10.57
N THR A 117 -22.63 26.44 -9.89
CA THR A 117 -21.24 26.34 -10.35
C THR A 117 -20.90 24.89 -10.64
N ILE A 118 -20.26 24.62 -11.76
CA ILE A 118 -19.81 23.27 -12.14
C ILE A 118 -18.29 23.26 -12.13
N ARG A 119 -17.71 22.34 -11.35
CA ARG A 119 -16.26 22.16 -11.27
C ARG A 119 -15.91 20.73 -11.62
N GLU A 120 -14.93 20.55 -12.50
CA GLU A 120 -14.34 19.23 -12.69
C GLU A 120 -13.49 18.86 -11.47
N VAL A 121 -13.78 17.70 -10.88
CA VAL A 121 -13.11 17.17 -9.68
C VAL A 121 -12.46 15.81 -9.94
N THR A 122 -12.26 15.48 -11.22
CA THR A 122 -11.70 14.19 -11.68
C THR A 122 -10.34 13.91 -11.03
N ALA A 123 -9.44 14.89 -11.01
CA ALA A 123 -8.09 14.72 -10.47
C ALA A 123 -8.12 14.48 -8.96
N GLU A 124 -8.95 15.21 -8.22
CA GLU A 124 -9.12 15.05 -6.78
C GLU A 124 -9.72 13.68 -6.44
N ARG A 125 -10.74 13.24 -7.19
CA ARG A 125 -11.35 11.91 -6.97
C ARG A 125 -10.39 10.77 -7.29
N ARG A 126 -9.62 10.87 -8.38
CA ARG A 126 -8.56 9.89 -8.70
C ARG A 126 -7.49 9.84 -7.61
N ARG A 127 -7.05 10.99 -7.10
CA ARG A 127 -6.09 11.06 -5.98
C ARG A 127 -6.66 10.43 -4.72
N GLU A 128 -7.92 10.72 -4.38
CA GLU A 128 -8.59 10.14 -3.21
C GLU A 128 -8.72 8.61 -3.33
N GLN A 129 -9.11 8.10 -4.50
CA GLN A 129 -9.19 6.68 -4.78
C GLN A 129 -7.83 5.99 -4.65
N LEU A 130 -6.78 6.58 -5.22
CA LEU A 130 -5.41 6.09 -5.12
C LEU A 130 -4.95 6.05 -3.65
N LEU A 131 -5.16 7.11 -2.89
CA LEU A 131 -4.84 7.15 -1.45
C LEU A 131 -5.60 6.06 -0.67
N ARG A 132 -6.91 5.88 -0.92
CA ARG A 132 -7.69 4.81 -0.29
C ARG A 132 -7.20 3.42 -0.67
N SER A 133 -6.69 3.22 -1.89
CA SER A 133 -6.10 1.96 -2.31
C SER A 133 -4.80 1.68 -1.57
N LEU A 134 -3.90 2.66 -1.50
CA LEU A 134 -2.64 2.55 -0.76
C LEU A 134 -2.87 2.29 0.74
N LEU A 135 -3.83 2.98 1.36
CA LEU A 135 -4.20 2.74 2.76
C LEU A 135 -4.72 1.31 2.99
N ARG A 136 -5.49 0.76 2.05
CA ARG A 136 -5.95 -0.63 2.13
C ARG A 136 -4.79 -1.61 2.01
N GLU A 137 -3.87 -1.37 1.11
CA GLU A 137 -2.68 -2.20 0.92
C GLU A 137 -1.78 -2.19 2.17
N VAL A 138 -1.51 -1.01 2.74
CA VAL A 138 -0.78 -0.87 4.01
C VAL A 138 -1.49 -1.62 5.13
N SER A 139 -2.82 -1.49 5.24
CA SER A 139 -3.60 -2.21 6.25
C SER A 139 -3.50 -3.73 6.07
N HIS A 140 -3.58 -4.22 4.83
CA HIS A 140 -3.42 -5.64 4.52
C HIS A 140 -2.03 -6.15 4.92
N ARG A 141 -0.97 -5.44 4.53
CA ARG A 141 0.42 -5.79 4.89
C ARG A 141 0.64 -5.78 6.41
N SER A 142 0.06 -4.80 7.12
CA SER A 142 0.13 -4.76 8.58
C SER A 142 -0.55 -5.97 9.24
N LYS A 143 -1.73 -6.37 8.75
CA LYS A 143 -2.42 -7.58 9.23
C LYS A 143 -1.58 -8.83 8.98
N ASN A 144 -0.94 -8.94 7.82
CA ASN A 144 -0.06 -10.07 7.51
C ASN A 144 1.13 -10.12 8.48
N LEU A 145 1.82 -9.00 8.73
CA LEU A 145 2.93 -8.95 9.69
C LEU A 145 2.48 -9.31 11.11
N LEU A 146 1.31 -8.83 11.54
CA LEU A 146 0.75 -9.18 12.85
C LEU A 146 0.43 -10.69 12.96
N ALA A 147 -0.09 -11.31 11.90
CA ALA A 147 -0.34 -12.74 11.86
C ALA A 147 0.98 -13.54 11.96
N ILE A 148 2.03 -13.09 11.27
CA ILE A 148 3.38 -13.68 11.37
C ILE A 148 3.89 -13.59 12.82
N ILE A 149 3.82 -12.42 13.45
CA ILE A 149 4.28 -12.21 14.83
C ILE A 149 3.49 -13.08 15.82
N GLN A 150 2.18 -13.22 15.63
CA GLN A 150 1.35 -14.08 16.48
C GLN A 150 1.74 -15.56 16.34
N SER A 151 1.91 -16.03 15.11
CA SER A 151 2.38 -17.40 14.84
C SER A 151 3.75 -17.66 15.49
N LEU A 152 4.67 -16.70 15.33
CA LEU A 152 6.00 -16.73 15.90
C LEU A 152 5.97 -16.80 17.43
N ALA A 153 5.11 -16.01 18.08
CA ALA A 153 4.93 -16.02 19.53
C ALA A 153 4.40 -17.37 20.02
N GLY A 154 3.35 -17.90 19.37
CA GLY A 154 2.75 -19.18 19.72
C GLY A 154 3.73 -20.35 19.60
N GLN A 155 4.48 -20.41 18.50
CA GLN A 155 5.52 -21.40 18.31
C GLN A 155 6.65 -21.22 19.34
N THR A 156 7.08 -19.98 19.60
CA THR A 156 8.22 -19.74 20.51
C THR A 156 7.86 -20.17 21.94
N ALA A 157 6.63 -19.88 22.37
CA ALA A 157 6.13 -20.30 23.68
C ALA A 157 6.11 -21.83 23.85
N ARG A 158 5.67 -22.57 22.82
CA ARG A 158 5.57 -24.03 22.85
C ARG A 158 6.92 -24.74 23.08
N PHE A 159 8.02 -24.14 22.67
CA PHE A 159 9.37 -24.72 22.72
C PHE A 159 10.33 -23.95 23.65
N SER A 160 9.79 -23.14 24.56
CA SER A 160 10.57 -22.43 25.58
C SER A 160 10.36 -23.10 26.93
N LEU A 161 11.45 -23.33 27.67
CA LEU A 161 11.40 -24.00 28.97
C LEU A 161 11.08 -23.03 30.11
N THR A 162 11.41 -21.76 29.94
CA THR A 162 11.19 -20.70 30.93
C THR A 162 10.71 -19.42 30.24
N LYS A 163 10.16 -18.49 31.04
CA LYS A 163 9.80 -17.15 30.57
C LYS A 163 11.01 -16.40 29.99
N ASP A 164 12.17 -16.50 30.63
CA ASP A 164 13.37 -15.78 30.17
C ASP A 164 13.91 -16.37 28.87
N ASP A 165 13.83 -17.70 28.71
CA ASP A 165 14.16 -18.37 27.47
C ASP A 165 13.22 -17.94 26.33
N PHE A 166 11.92 -17.86 26.61
CA PHE A 166 10.93 -17.32 25.68
C PHE A 166 11.25 -15.88 25.26
N LEU A 167 11.45 -14.99 26.23
CA LEU A 167 11.71 -13.57 25.96
C LEU A 167 12.98 -13.38 25.13
N ARG A 168 14.05 -14.10 25.45
CA ARG A 168 15.31 -14.06 24.71
C ARG A 168 15.14 -14.52 23.27
N LYS A 169 14.54 -15.69 23.06
CA LYS A 169 14.31 -16.27 21.72
C LYS A 169 13.35 -15.42 20.87
N PHE A 170 12.23 -14.98 21.46
CA PHE A 170 11.23 -14.20 20.75
C PHE A 170 11.77 -12.82 20.32
N ARG A 171 12.54 -12.15 21.18
CA ARG A 171 13.18 -10.86 20.82
C ARG A 171 14.18 -11.02 19.67
N GLY A 172 15.00 -12.07 19.68
CA GLY A 172 15.93 -12.35 18.58
C GLY A 172 15.22 -12.48 17.24
N ARG A 173 14.14 -13.26 17.21
CA ARG A 173 13.34 -13.47 15.99
C ARG A 173 12.61 -12.23 15.53
N LEU A 174 12.04 -11.47 16.47
CA LEU A 174 11.38 -10.21 16.15
C LEU A 174 12.37 -9.20 15.55
N HIS A 175 13.61 -9.18 16.05
CA HIS A 175 14.66 -8.34 15.51
C HIS A 175 15.11 -8.79 14.11
N ALA A 176 15.25 -10.10 13.86
CA ALA A 176 15.55 -10.63 12.53
C ALA A 176 14.44 -10.32 11.50
N LEU A 177 13.18 -10.40 11.91
CA LEU A 177 12.04 -9.97 11.08
C LEU A 177 12.08 -8.47 10.79
N ALA A 178 12.41 -7.64 11.79
CA ALA A 178 12.54 -6.20 11.60
C ALA A 178 13.66 -5.86 10.60
N GLN A 179 14.80 -6.52 10.71
CA GLN A 179 15.92 -6.37 9.77
C GLN A 179 15.55 -6.74 8.33
N SER A 180 14.84 -7.86 8.16
CA SER A 180 14.32 -8.27 6.85
C SER A 180 13.31 -7.26 6.30
N GLN A 181 12.49 -6.68 7.19
CA GLN A 181 11.54 -5.64 6.85
C GLN A 181 12.23 -4.34 6.39
N ASP A 182 13.34 -3.96 7.03
CA ASP A 182 14.14 -2.78 6.65
C ASP A 182 14.67 -2.93 5.21
N LEU A 183 15.23 -4.09 4.85
CA LEU A 183 15.68 -4.37 3.46
C LEU A 183 14.54 -4.29 2.44
N ILE A 184 13.35 -4.76 2.81
CA ILE A 184 12.15 -4.67 1.96
C ILE A 184 11.73 -3.21 1.78
N THR A 185 11.78 -2.40 2.83
CA THR A 185 11.42 -0.98 2.75
C THR A 185 12.44 -0.17 1.97
N ASP A 186 13.72 -0.46 2.11
CA ASP A 186 14.81 0.21 1.40
C ASP A 186 14.81 -0.10 -0.11
N SER A 187 14.16 -1.20 -0.53
CA SER A 187 14.04 -1.60 -1.93
C SER A 187 12.73 -1.14 -2.60
N ASP A 188 12.01 -0.19 -2.01
CA ASP A 188 10.67 0.24 -2.43
C ASP A 188 9.68 -0.93 -2.50
N TRP A 189 9.76 -1.87 -1.55
CA TRP A 189 8.93 -3.07 -1.47
C TRP A 189 9.08 -4.06 -2.63
N ARG A 190 10.14 -3.94 -3.44
CA ARG A 190 10.45 -4.94 -4.46
C ARG A 190 10.91 -6.27 -3.86
N GLY A 191 11.36 -6.25 -2.60
CA GLY A 191 11.77 -7.44 -1.86
C GLY A 191 13.23 -7.36 -1.38
N ALA A 192 13.91 -8.50 -1.24
CA ALA A 192 15.31 -8.51 -0.80
C ALA A 192 16.12 -9.56 -1.55
N ARG A 193 17.41 -9.28 -1.74
CA ARG A 193 18.35 -10.24 -2.31
C ARG A 193 18.75 -11.25 -1.23
N ILE A 194 18.76 -12.54 -1.57
CA ILE A 194 18.97 -13.61 -0.59
C ILE A 194 20.33 -13.51 0.12
N PHE A 195 21.38 -13.08 -0.57
CA PHE A 195 22.71 -12.89 0.04
C PHE A 195 22.74 -11.70 1.00
N GLU A 196 21.94 -10.65 0.77
CA GLU A 196 21.84 -9.50 1.67
C GLU A 196 21.14 -9.90 2.96
N LEU A 197 20.06 -10.69 2.88
CA LEU A 197 19.36 -11.23 4.05
C LEU A 197 20.31 -12.05 4.93
N LEU A 198 21.09 -12.95 4.32
CA LEU A 198 22.01 -13.78 5.07
C LEU A 198 23.11 -12.95 5.73
N ARG A 199 23.72 -12.04 4.96
CA ARG A 199 24.78 -11.17 5.43
C ARG A 199 24.33 -10.33 6.62
N GLN A 200 23.12 -9.77 6.57
CA GLN A 200 22.57 -8.98 7.67
C GLN A 200 22.42 -9.80 8.97
N GLN A 201 22.07 -11.09 8.88
CA GLN A 201 22.01 -11.99 10.04
C GLN A 201 23.42 -12.33 10.57
N PHE A 202 24.39 -12.58 9.69
CA PHE A 202 25.77 -12.85 10.10
C PHE A 202 26.44 -11.62 10.73
N ASP A 203 26.28 -10.43 10.14
CA ASP A 203 26.85 -9.19 10.67
C ASP A 203 26.30 -8.86 12.08
N LEU A 204 25.09 -9.31 12.39
CA LEU A 204 24.46 -9.12 13.71
C LEU A 204 24.99 -10.10 14.76
N TYR A 205 25.12 -11.38 14.42
CA TYR A 205 25.41 -12.45 15.40
C TYR A 205 26.87 -12.90 15.41
N VAL A 206 27.60 -12.67 14.32
CA VAL A 206 28.95 -13.17 14.08
C VAL A 206 29.85 -12.11 13.39
N PRO A 207 29.86 -10.84 13.86
CA PRO A 207 30.59 -9.77 13.17
C PRO A 207 32.12 -9.99 13.12
N GLU A 208 32.68 -10.77 14.05
CA GLU A 208 34.12 -11.03 14.12
C GLU A 208 34.61 -12.07 13.09
N TYR A 209 33.71 -12.81 12.42
CA TYR A 209 34.07 -13.88 11.49
C TYR A 209 33.42 -13.73 10.10
N PRO A 210 33.76 -12.68 9.33
CA PRO A 210 33.13 -12.38 8.03
C PRO A 210 33.37 -13.45 6.96
N ASN A 211 34.41 -14.28 7.11
CA ASN A 211 34.76 -15.36 6.18
C ASN A 211 34.17 -16.72 6.58
N LEU A 212 33.34 -16.78 7.63
CA LEU A 212 32.73 -18.03 8.09
C LEU A 212 31.67 -18.57 7.12
N ILE A 213 31.11 -17.72 6.26
CA ILE A 213 30.06 -18.07 5.31
C ILE A 213 30.51 -17.82 3.87
N HIS A 214 30.34 -18.83 3.02
CA HIS A 214 30.54 -18.74 1.59
C HIS A 214 29.18 -18.81 0.90
N MET A 215 28.84 -17.76 0.14
CA MET A 215 27.61 -17.68 -0.63
C MET A 215 27.93 -17.90 -2.10
N GLU A 216 27.37 -18.95 -2.68
CA GLU A 216 27.62 -19.37 -4.05
C GLU A 216 26.31 -19.49 -4.85
N GLY A 217 26.42 -19.35 -6.17
CA GLY A 217 25.29 -19.44 -7.09
C GLY A 217 24.55 -18.12 -7.28
N GLU A 218 23.25 -18.19 -7.50
CA GLU A 218 22.41 -17.06 -7.88
C GLU A 218 21.98 -16.21 -6.67
N ASN A 219 22.19 -14.90 -6.75
CA ASN A 219 21.68 -13.97 -5.75
C ASN A 219 20.18 -13.66 -6.01
N LEU A 220 19.32 -14.61 -5.65
CA LEU A 220 17.88 -14.58 -5.90
C LEU A 220 17.22 -13.30 -5.35
N LEU A 221 16.35 -12.67 -6.15
CA LEU A 221 15.49 -11.59 -5.67
C LEU A 221 14.19 -12.20 -5.15
N LEU A 222 14.00 -12.14 -3.84
CA LEU A 222 12.83 -12.69 -3.16
C LEU A 222 11.77 -11.60 -3.04
N ASN A 223 10.51 -11.94 -3.27
CA ASN A 223 9.39 -11.05 -2.96
C ASN A 223 9.35 -10.74 -1.43
N PRO A 224 8.59 -9.72 -0.98
CA PRO A 224 8.54 -9.35 0.43
C PRO A 224 8.21 -10.51 1.38
N ASN A 225 7.29 -11.40 0.99
CA ASN A 225 6.92 -12.56 1.80
C ASN A 225 8.10 -13.55 1.92
N GLY A 226 8.74 -13.87 0.79
CA GLY A 226 9.93 -14.70 0.69
C GLY A 226 11.07 -14.17 1.54
N ALA A 227 11.34 -12.87 1.45
CA ALA A 227 12.38 -12.22 2.23
C ALA A 227 12.18 -12.34 3.74
N LEU A 228 10.94 -12.17 4.24
CA LEU A 228 10.64 -12.31 5.67
C LEU A 228 10.88 -13.74 6.18
N TYR A 229 10.37 -14.75 5.47
CA TYR A 229 10.48 -16.15 5.93
C TYR A 229 11.88 -16.72 5.73
N ILE A 230 12.58 -16.35 4.66
CA ILE A 230 13.98 -16.76 4.45
C ILE A 230 14.89 -16.04 5.45
N GLY A 231 14.66 -14.76 5.74
CA GLY A 231 15.36 -14.05 6.81
C GLY A 231 15.19 -14.75 8.17
N LEU A 232 13.97 -15.22 8.48
CA LEU A 232 13.72 -16.03 9.68
C LEU A 232 14.43 -17.39 9.65
N ALA A 233 14.47 -18.08 8.49
CA ALA A 233 15.20 -19.33 8.34
C ALA A 233 16.71 -19.12 8.62
N PHE A 234 17.30 -18.09 8.02
CA PHE A 234 18.69 -17.72 8.23
C PHE A 234 18.97 -17.34 9.68
N HIS A 235 18.07 -16.62 10.34
CA HIS A 235 18.18 -16.35 11.76
C HIS A 235 18.32 -17.64 12.58
N GLU A 236 17.43 -18.62 12.37
CA GLU A 236 17.50 -19.89 13.11
C GLU A 236 18.79 -20.68 12.79
N LEU A 237 19.21 -20.70 11.53
CA LEU A 237 20.47 -21.36 11.13
C LEU A 237 21.68 -20.69 11.79
N VAL A 238 21.79 -19.37 11.72
CA VAL A 238 22.90 -18.61 12.33
C VAL A 238 22.90 -18.74 13.86
N VAL A 239 21.75 -18.62 14.51
CA VAL A 239 21.65 -18.83 15.96
C VAL A 239 22.01 -20.26 16.35
N ASN A 240 21.65 -21.25 15.53
CA ASN A 240 22.06 -22.63 15.75
C ASN A 240 23.58 -22.78 15.62
N THR A 241 24.20 -22.21 14.59
CA THR A 241 25.66 -22.19 14.45
C THR A 241 26.32 -21.60 15.69
N VAL A 242 25.92 -20.39 16.11
CA VAL A 242 26.53 -19.70 17.26
C VAL A 242 26.31 -20.46 18.57
N SER A 243 25.13 -21.04 18.77
CA SER A 243 24.79 -21.73 20.02
C SER A 243 25.50 -23.08 20.18
N HIS A 244 25.82 -23.77 19.08
CA HIS A 244 26.35 -25.13 19.11
C HIS A 244 27.80 -25.24 18.64
N SER A 245 28.37 -24.19 18.06
CA SER A 245 29.80 -24.12 17.78
C SER A 245 30.54 -23.89 19.09
N GLY A 246 31.29 -24.89 19.55
CA GLY A 246 32.07 -24.74 20.79
C GLY A 246 33.07 -23.57 20.73
N ASN A 247 33.70 -23.37 19.57
CA ASN A 247 34.52 -22.20 19.28
C ASN A 247 34.44 -21.86 17.78
N LEU A 248 33.80 -20.72 17.47
CA LEU A 248 33.62 -20.22 16.10
C LEU A 248 34.95 -19.99 15.36
N ALA A 249 36.04 -19.68 16.06
CA ALA A 249 37.35 -19.43 15.44
C ALA A 249 37.95 -20.67 14.76
N TYR A 250 37.53 -21.88 15.18
CA TYR A 250 37.94 -23.15 14.57
C TYR A 250 36.81 -23.80 13.78
N HIS A 251 35.69 -23.09 13.59
CA HIS A 251 34.57 -23.63 12.85
C HIS A 251 34.91 -23.65 11.35
N PRO A 252 34.70 -24.77 10.65
CA PRO A 252 34.89 -24.83 9.21
C PRO A 252 33.90 -23.90 8.48
N PRO A 253 34.23 -23.40 7.28
CA PRO A 253 33.33 -22.52 6.55
C PRO A 253 32.00 -23.19 6.25
N ILE A 254 30.94 -22.41 6.38
CA ILE A 254 29.57 -22.75 6.03
C ILE A 254 29.38 -22.38 4.57
N SER A 255 28.64 -23.18 3.80
CA SER A 255 28.28 -22.86 2.43
C SER A 255 26.78 -22.69 2.28
N LEU A 256 26.37 -21.57 1.66
CA LEU A 256 25.03 -21.36 1.11
C LEU A 256 25.12 -21.44 -0.41
N GLN A 257 24.37 -22.37 -1.01
CA GLN A 257 24.22 -22.48 -2.46
C GLN A 257 22.79 -22.15 -2.85
N CYS A 258 22.64 -21.23 -3.80
CA CYS A 258 21.35 -20.82 -4.33
C CYS A 258 21.30 -21.03 -5.84
N ARG A 259 20.21 -21.59 -6.34
CA ARG A 259 20.00 -21.79 -7.78
C ARG A 259 18.53 -21.79 -8.15
N GLN A 260 18.23 -21.43 -9.38
CA GLN A 260 16.90 -21.63 -9.96
C GLN A 260 16.88 -22.91 -10.82
N GLU A 261 15.92 -23.79 -10.56
CA GLU A 261 15.66 -24.99 -11.35
C GLU A 261 14.22 -24.92 -11.89
N GLY A 262 14.07 -24.45 -13.13
CA GLY A 262 12.76 -24.21 -13.73
C GLY A 262 11.95 -23.16 -12.96
N ASP A 263 10.75 -23.54 -12.51
CA ASP A 263 9.84 -22.68 -11.74
C ASP A 263 10.09 -22.74 -10.22
N PHE A 264 11.24 -23.26 -9.77
CA PHE A 264 11.57 -23.39 -8.37
C PHE A 264 12.92 -22.76 -8.04
N TYR A 265 12.97 -22.07 -6.90
CA TYR A 265 14.20 -21.72 -6.21
C TYR A 265 14.61 -22.85 -5.27
N ILE A 266 15.92 -23.13 -5.25
CA ILE A 266 16.54 -24.08 -4.34
C ILE A 266 17.63 -23.35 -3.56
N VAL A 267 17.52 -23.43 -2.24
CA VAL A 267 18.44 -22.83 -1.27
C VAL A 267 18.97 -23.95 -0.41
N GLU A 268 20.28 -24.20 -0.47
CA GLU A 268 20.96 -25.27 0.26
C GLU A 268 22.01 -24.68 1.19
N TRP A 269 21.83 -24.90 2.49
CA TRP A 269 22.78 -24.60 3.55
C TRP A 269 23.50 -25.88 3.94
N ASN A 270 24.82 -25.82 3.99
CA ASN A 270 25.66 -26.92 4.45
C ASN A 270 26.68 -26.37 5.44
N GLU A 271 26.59 -26.88 6.67
CA GLU A 271 27.41 -26.47 7.80
C GLU A 271 28.11 -27.70 8.36
N PRO A 272 29.45 -27.79 8.22
CA PRO A 272 30.18 -28.91 8.81
C PRO A 272 30.22 -28.74 10.32
N MET A 273 29.98 -29.84 11.05
CA MET A 273 29.96 -29.86 12.50
C MET A 273 31.25 -30.44 13.07
N MET A 274 31.74 -29.82 14.13
CA MET A 274 32.74 -30.43 15.00
C MET A 274 32.05 -31.51 15.86
N PRO A 275 32.70 -32.66 16.13
CA PRO A 275 32.14 -33.71 16.98
C PRO A 275 31.71 -33.13 18.33
N SER A 276 30.40 -33.10 18.60
CA SER A 276 29.85 -32.62 19.86
C SER A 276 29.49 -33.77 20.79
N LYS A 277 29.56 -33.54 22.11
CA LYS A 277 29.18 -34.53 23.12
C LYS A 277 27.66 -34.69 23.28
N GLU A 278 26.85 -33.84 22.65
CA GLU A 278 25.40 -33.88 22.78
C GLU A 278 24.73 -34.71 21.67
N PRO A 279 23.83 -35.66 22.02
CA PRO A 279 23.11 -36.46 21.05
C PRO A 279 22.38 -35.60 20.00
N ALA A 280 22.42 -36.02 18.74
CA ALA A 280 21.72 -35.33 17.65
C ALA A 280 20.18 -35.33 17.83
N GLU A 281 19.65 -36.28 18.61
CA GLU A 281 18.21 -36.42 18.87
C GLU A 281 17.64 -35.30 19.73
N THR A 282 18.39 -34.75 20.69
CA THR A 282 17.96 -33.61 21.52
C THR A 282 17.83 -32.32 20.69
N ARG A 283 18.49 -32.27 19.54
CA ARG A 283 18.47 -31.14 18.60
C ARG A 283 17.31 -31.23 17.60
N ARG A 284 16.83 -32.44 17.28
CA ARG A 284 15.61 -32.67 16.50
C ARG A 284 14.38 -32.40 17.38
N GLY A 285 13.49 -31.51 16.94
CA GLY A 285 12.33 -31.08 17.72
C GLY A 285 12.55 -29.82 18.56
N SER A 286 13.70 -29.16 18.42
CA SER A 286 13.91 -27.79 18.88
C SER A 286 13.09 -26.81 18.03
N PHE A 287 12.77 -25.62 18.57
CA PHE A 287 12.03 -24.61 17.83
C PHE A 287 12.63 -24.33 16.43
N GLY A 288 13.96 -24.20 16.34
CA GLY A 288 14.64 -23.87 15.09
C GLY A 288 14.34 -24.91 14.01
N SER A 289 14.34 -26.20 14.37
CA SER A 289 13.94 -27.28 13.45
C SER A 289 12.48 -27.15 12.98
N VAL A 290 11.55 -26.74 13.86
CA VAL A 290 10.14 -26.54 13.47
C VAL A 290 9.95 -25.36 12.51
N VAL A 291 10.69 -24.27 12.71
CA VAL A 291 10.64 -23.15 11.78
C VAL A 291 11.18 -23.55 10.40
N LEU A 292 12.33 -24.22 10.38
CA LEU A 292 12.99 -24.67 9.16
C LEU A 292 12.19 -25.73 8.40
N GLU A 293 11.61 -26.72 9.10
CA GLU A 293 10.93 -27.87 8.51
C GLU A 293 9.45 -27.64 8.22
N LYS A 294 8.78 -26.70 8.92
CA LYS A 294 7.32 -26.52 8.81
C LYS A 294 6.91 -25.09 8.48
N VAL A 295 7.36 -24.11 9.25
CA VAL A 295 6.85 -22.72 9.12
C VAL A 295 7.28 -22.10 7.80
N VAL A 296 8.57 -22.12 7.50
CA VAL A 296 9.15 -21.52 6.29
C VAL A 296 8.64 -22.22 5.02
N PRO A 297 8.74 -23.55 4.85
CA PRO A 297 8.26 -24.20 3.63
C PRO A 297 6.75 -24.03 3.44
N SER A 298 5.95 -24.12 4.50
CA SER A 298 4.49 -23.91 4.40
C SER A 298 4.14 -22.49 3.94
N ALA A 299 4.87 -21.48 4.43
CA ALA A 299 4.59 -20.09 4.08
C ALA A 299 5.03 -19.71 2.67
N LEU A 300 6.00 -20.45 2.11
CA LEU A 300 6.51 -20.26 0.76
C LEU A 300 5.85 -21.19 -0.27
N GLY A 301 4.86 -22.00 0.13
CA GLY A 301 4.26 -23.00 -0.76
C GLY A 301 5.26 -24.05 -1.24
N GLY A 302 6.28 -24.33 -0.43
CA GLY A 302 7.43 -25.17 -0.76
C GLY A 302 7.59 -26.38 0.16
N SER A 303 8.78 -26.95 0.13
CA SER A 303 9.20 -28.10 0.94
C SER A 303 10.60 -27.87 1.47
N ALA A 304 10.90 -28.44 2.63
CA ALA A 304 12.22 -28.37 3.21
C ALA A 304 12.68 -29.73 3.75
N GLU A 305 13.98 -29.99 3.60
CA GLU A 305 14.69 -31.12 4.19
C GLU A 305 15.70 -30.57 5.19
N TYR A 306 15.68 -31.08 6.42
CA TYR A 306 16.63 -30.71 7.47
C TYR A 306 17.32 -31.96 8.02
N GLU A 307 18.56 -32.16 7.61
CA GLU A 307 19.38 -33.29 8.03
C GLU A 307 20.40 -32.86 9.08
N LEU A 308 20.29 -33.47 10.26
CA LEU A 308 21.28 -33.33 11.33
C LEU A 308 22.03 -34.64 11.52
N THR A 309 23.33 -34.59 11.27
CA THR A 309 24.29 -35.68 11.49
C THR A 309 25.37 -35.22 12.49
N PRO A 310 26.17 -36.14 13.05
CA PRO A 310 27.31 -35.75 13.89
C PRO A 310 28.37 -34.92 13.16
N GLU A 311 28.43 -34.99 11.84
CA GLU A 311 29.48 -34.39 11.00
C GLU A 311 29.02 -33.14 10.25
N ARG A 312 27.71 -32.95 10.06
CA ARG A 312 27.15 -31.81 9.31
C ARG A 312 25.68 -31.53 9.63
N ILE A 313 25.28 -30.29 9.40
CA ILE A 313 23.91 -29.80 9.27
C ILE A 313 23.67 -29.48 7.79
N VAL A 314 22.64 -30.06 7.21
CA VAL A 314 22.19 -29.72 5.85
C VAL A 314 20.74 -29.26 5.91
N TYR A 315 20.49 -28.07 5.38
CA TYR A 315 19.13 -27.56 5.19
C TYR A 315 18.91 -27.26 3.72
N ARG A 316 17.91 -27.91 3.11
CA ARG A 316 17.53 -27.68 1.73
C ARG A 316 16.09 -27.19 1.68
N LEU A 317 15.89 -26.00 1.14
CA LEU A 317 14.59 -25.39 0.94
C LEU A 317 14.32 -25.29 -0.56
N LYS A 318 13.16 -25.79 -1.00
CA LYS A 318 12.66 -25.70 -2.36
C LYS A 318 11.30 -25.02 -2.37
N PHE A 319 11.15 -23.95 -3.14
CA PHE A 319 9.91 -23.17 -3.22
C PHE A 319 9.72 -22.53 -4.60
N PRO A 320 8.50 -22.20 -5.03
CA PRO A 320 8.25 -21.63 -6.36
C PRO A 320 8.99 -20.30 -6.60
N SER A 321 9.44 -20.06 -7.83
CA SER A 321 10.20 -18.87 -8.24
C SER A 321 9.33 -17.65 -8.55
N GLY A 322 8.00 -17.81 -8.55
CA GLY A 322 7.01 -16.75 -8.76
C GLY A 322 6.06 -16.60 -7.57
N ASP A 323 5.26 -15.52 -7.56
CA ASP A 323 4.29 -15.20 -6.50
C ASP A 323 3.24 -16.31 -6.34
N GLY A 324 3.51 -17.27 -5.45
CA GLY A 324 2.50 -18.17 -4.87
C GLY A 324 1.68 -17.46 -3.78
N ALA A 325 1.25 -16.21 -4.03
CA ALA A 325 0.60 -15.35 -3.05
C ALA A 325 -0.84 -14.93 -3.42
N ASP A 326 -1.52 -15.71 -4.27
CA ASP A 326 -2.97 -15.64 -4.45
C ASP A 326 -3.57 -17.05 -4.26
N ALA A 327 -3.82 -17.40 -2.99
CA ALA A 327 -4.76 -18.44 -2.57
C ALA A 327 -5.46 -18.01 -1.28
#